data_AF-A0A226DCE5-F1
#
_entry.id   AF-A0A226DCE5-F1
#
_cell.length_a   1.000
_cell.length_b   1.000
_cell.length_c   1.000
_cell.angle_alpha   90.00
_cell.angle_beta   90.00
_cell.angle_gamma   90.00
#
_symmetry.space_group_name_H-M   'P 1'
#
loop_
_entity.id
_entity.type
_entity.pdbx_description
1 polymer ?
#
loop_
_entity_poly.entity_id
_entity_poly.type
_entity_poly.pdbx_seq_one_letter_code
_entity_poly.pdbx_strand_id
1 'polypeptide(L)'
;MLPHKLSCRVSPPTFRGKYVPHPSVPSHTPAQALHRFAQFSSALYTQAISWNTKTWRPRPTKFKKLVPFYSMSILLVSWTSFSFYTLTRWILFKKMGASDVSLTAGVLLVLYSSMNTISVTMILTNVWKTEEICLLYINSRLLSHKVGIQRGKLPQISDPFELFHFVAFYRGQENTRKSGKTGEDPYNDRKVGKITKFRLFNLFTVNRPRNLDPLGLFLHLIIPPVLLIPVVAALIPLLHNGVDPSHFLFRNVTFFPKFVTFLVRLVFIFVTLLHSTISLLGTLLLAANWLLSFKSCLTSLFLQSQKTLLSKNIFQKRLKFQQHLKTYRQLEILSTISNQVIYYILPTGMFVVFVCAVTLTCLVIKLNNAIPIATTVVAASLISVMWGIPHYIFPL
;
A
#
# COMPACT_ATOMS: atom_id res chain seq x y z
N MET A 1 -20.26 60.09 -64.92
CA MET A 1 -19.45 58.86 -65.13
C MET A 1 -18.50 58.71 -63.95
N LEU A 2 -18.76 57.76 -63.05
CA LEU A 2 -17.96 57.48 -61.85
C LEU A 2 -17.46 56.03 -61.93
N PRO A 3 -16.18 55.74 -61.67
CA PRO A 3 -15.64 54.40 -61.83
C PRO A 3 -15.90 53.54 -60.59
N HIS A 4 -16.46 52.36 -60.82
CA HIS A 4 -16.62 51.31 -59.81
C HIS A 4 -15.25 50.72 -59.44
N LYS A 5 -14.82 50.93 -58.20
CA LYS A 5 -13.63 50.30 -57.61
C LYS A 5 -14.04 49.03 -56.86
N LEU A 6 -13.93 47.87 -57.51
CA LEU A 6 -14.14 46.56 -56.90
C LEU A 6 -12.93 46.20 -56.03
N SER A 7 -13.13 46.21 -54.71
CA SER A 7 -12.14 45.80 -53.71
C SER A 7 -12.30 44.31 -53.39
N CYS A 8 -11.52 43.45 -54.06
CA CYS A 8 -11.41 42.03 -53.71
C CYS A 8 -10.55 41.87 -52.46
N ARG A 9 -11.20 41.63 -51.32
CA ARG A 9 -10.55 41.31 -50.04
C ARG A 9 -10.22 39.81 -50.01
N VAL A 10 -8.99 39.45 -50.39
CA VAL A 10 -8.47 38.08 -50.26
C VAL A 10 -8.12 37.83 -48.79
N SER A 11 -8.91 36.97 -48.13
CA SER A 11 -8.65 36.53 -46.75
C SER A 11 -7.43 35.60 -46.73
N PRO A 12 -6.45 35.80 -45.83
CA PRO A 12 -5.28 34.93 -45.77
C PRO A 12 -5.68 33.51 -45.33
N PRO A 13 -5.03 32.46 -45.87
CA PRO A 13 -5.30 31.08 -45.50
C PRO A 13 -4.97 30.88 -44.02
N THR A 14 -5.99 30.52 -43.24
CA THR A 14 -5.84 30.11 -41.85
C THR A 14 -5.14 28.76 -41.81
N PHE A 15 -3.81 28.79 -41.63
CA PHE A 15 -3.03 27.59 -41.36
C PHE A 15 -3.50 26.99 -40.03
N ARG A 16 -4.45 26.05 -40.09
CA ARG A 16 -4.76 25.15 -38.98
C ARG A 16 -3.58 24.21 -38.79
N GLY A 17 -2.55 24.71 -38.09
CA GLY A 17 -1.49 23.86 -37.57
C GLY A 17 -2.13 22.74 -36.77
N LYS A 18 -2.04 21.50 -37.27
CA LYS A 18 -2.38 20.32 -36.49
C LYS A 18 -1.49 20.36 -35.26
N TYR A 19 -2.08 20.69 -34.11
CA TYR A 19 -1.42 20.60 -32.82
C TYR A 19 -0.93 19.16 -32.68
N VAL A 20 0.37 18.94 -32.86
CA VAL A 20 0.99 17.67 -32.51
C VAL A 20 1.00 17.67 -30.97
N PRO A 21 0.23 16.78 -30.32
CA PRO A 21 0.22 16.75 -28.87
C PRO A 21 1.63 16.45 -28.40
N HIS A 22 2.27 17.41 -27.73
CA HIS A 22 3.57 17.16 -27.12
C HIS A 22 3.44 15.96 -26.19
N PRO A 23 4.33 14.95 -26.30
CA PRO A 23 4.32 13.81 -25.41
C PRO A 23 4.43 14.32 -23.97
N SER A 24 3.31 14.25 -23.24
CA SER A 24 3.28 14.66 -21.84
C SER A 24 4.01 13.59 -21.04
N VAL A 25 5.17 13.95 -20.49
CA VAL A 25 5.90 13.09 -19.55
C VAL A 25 4.92 12.68 -18.44
N PRO A 26 4.73 11.37 -18.19
CA PRO A 26 3.80 10.91 -17.17
C PRO A 26 4.22 11.48 -15.81
N SER A 27 3.26 11.97 -15.05
CA SER A 27 3.52 12.37 -13.66
C SER A 27 3.98 11.16 -12.84
N HIS A 28 4.90 11.36 -11.89
CA HIS A 28 5.35 10.30 -11.00
C HIS A 28 4.82 10.58 -9.59
N THR A 29 3.50 10.59 -9.43
CA THR A 29 2.88 10.82 -8.12
C THR A 29 2.70 9.50 -7.36
N PRO A 30 2.69 9.53 -6.01
CA PRO A 30 2.38 8.38 -5.17
C PRO A 30 1.04 7.68 -5.52
N ALA A 31 0.03 8.47 -5.88
CA ALA A 31 -1.28 7.94 -6.29
C ALA A 31 -1.20 7.18 -7.62
N GLN A 32 -0.37 7.64 -8.54
CA GLN A 32 -0.14 6.96 -9.81
C GLN A 32 0.69 5.69 -9.64
N ALA A 33 1.65 5.68 -8.71
CA ALA A 33 2.38 4.46 -8.34
C ALA A 33 1.41 3.39 -7.81
N LEU A 34 0.54 3.77 -6.88
CA LEU A 34 -0.49 2.87 -6.32
C LEU A 34 -1.45 2.36 -7.40
N HIS A 35 -1.87 3.22 -8.33
CA HIS A 35 -2.73 2.82 -9.45
C HIS A 35 -2.04 1.79 -10.35
N ARG A 36 -0.80 2.05 -10.79
CA ARG A 36 -0.04 1.10 -11.63
C ARG A 36 0.17 -0.23 -10.91
N PHE A 37 0.54 -0.18 -9.64
CA PHE A 37 0.69 -1.38 -8.81
C PHE A 37 -0.63 -2.14 -8.64
N ALA A 38 -1.75 -1.44 -8.42
CA ALA A 38 -3.07 -2.06 -8.30
C ALA A 38 -3.49 -2.78 -9.59
N GLN A 39 -3.27 -2.17 -10.75
CA GLN A 39 -3.52 -2.82 -12.04
C GLN A 39 -2.66 -4.07 -12.21
N PHE A 40 -1.35 -3.92 -11.98
CA PHE A 40 -0.38 -5.00 -12.10
C PHE A 40 -0.71 -6.18 -11.16
N SER A 41 -0.89 -5.93 -9.86
CA SER A 41 -1.20 -6.96 -8.88
C SER A 41 -2.56 -7.63 -9.15
N SER A 42 -3.56 -6.88 -9.63
CA SER A 42 -4.86 -7.43 -10.01
C SER A 42 -4.80 -8.36 -11.24
N ALA A 43 -3.82 -8.17 -12.11
CA ALA A 43 -3.59 -9.05 -13.26
C ALA A 43 -2.96 -10.40 -12.85
N LEU A 44 -2.23 -10.43 -11.73
CA LEU A 44 -1.63 -11.67 -11.20
C LEU A 44 -2.66 -12.51 -10.44
N TYR A 45 -3.34 -11.92 -9.47
CA TYR A 45 -4.46 -12.56 -8.75
C TYR A 45 -5.29 -11.51 -8.02
N THR A 46 -6.51 -11.91 -7.64
CA THR A 46 -7.41 -11.03 -6.90
C THR A 46 -6.85 -10.69 -5.52
N GLN A 47 -6.69 -9.40 -5.22
CA GLN A 47 -6.20 -8.89 -3.94
C GLN A 47 -7.34 -8.70 -2.91
N ALA A 48 -7.00 -8.60 -1.62
CA ALA A 48 -7.94 -8.26 -0.54
C ALA A 48 -8.73 -6.96 -0.81
N ILE A 49 -8.06 -5.98 -1.43
CA ILE A 49 -8.66 -4.70 -1.83
C ILE A 49 -8.76 -4.67 -3.36
N SER A 50 -9.99 -4.57 -3.86
CA SER A 50 -10.28 -4.37 -5.28
C SER A 50 -10.41 -2.88 -5.60
N TRP A 51 -10.03 -2.49 -6.81
CA TRP A 51 -10.11 -1.10 -7.27
C TRP A 51 -11.18 -0.96 -8.34
N ASN A 52 -12.11 -0.02 -8.15
CA ASN A 52 -13.10 0.29 -9.17
C ASN A 52 -12.40 1.06 -10.32
N THR A 53 -12.31 0.47 -11.51
CA THR A 53 -11.57 1.05 -12.66
C THR A 53 -12.11 2.39 -13.16
N LYS A 54 -13.38 2.70 -12.90
CA LYS A 54 -14.01 3.98 -13.29
C LYS A 54 -13.75 5.08 -12.27
N THR A 55 -13.78 4.74 -10.97
CA THR A 55 -13.73 5.74 -9.88
C THR A 55 -12.42 5.75 -9.10
N TRP A 56 -11.56 4.75 -9.28
CA TRP A 56 -10.35 4.50 -8.51
C TRP A 56 -10.57 4.58 -6.99
N ARG A 57 -11.72 4.05 -6.55
CA ARG A 57 -12.05 3.87 -5.15
C ARG A 57 -11.76 2.42 -4.73
N PRO A 58 -11.03 2.20 -3.62
CA PRO A 58 -10.84 0.87 -3.09
C PRO A 58 -12.16 0.32 -2.56
N ARG A 59 -12.35 -0.98 -2.68
CA ARG A 59 -13.49 -1.72 -2.13
C ARG A 59 -13.00 -3.06 -1.59
N PRO A 60 -13.52 -3.52 -0.44
CA PRO A 60 -13.29 -4.87 0.02
C PRO A 60 -13.70 -5.86 -1.07
N THR A 61 -12.82 -6.81 -1.38
CA THR A 61 -13.13 -7.83 -2.39
C THR A 61 -14.08 -8.87 -1.80
N LYS A 62 -15.06 -9.31 -2.59
CA LYS A 62 -15.99 -10.36 -2.17
C LYS A 62 -15.22 -11.65 -1.86
N PHE A 63 -15.58 -12.30 -0.75
CA PHE A 63 -14.92 -13.53 -0.25
C PHE A 63 -14.73 -14.61 -1.32
N LYS A 64 -15.74 -14.88 -2.15
CA LYS A 64 -15.69 -15.88 -3.23
C LYS A 64 -14.55 -15.64 -4.25
N LYS A 65 -14.13 -14.38 -4.45
CA LYS A 65 -13.03 -14.05 -5.36
C LYS A 65 -11.65 -14.07 -4.69
N LEU A 66 -11.61 -14.18 -3.36
CA LEU A 66 -10.38 -14.20 -2.56
C LEU A 66 -9.78 -15.60 -2.40
N VAL A 67 -10.35 -16.64 -3.02
CA VAL A 67 -9.82 -18.01 -2.92
C VAL A 67 -8.33 -18.08 -3.28
N PRO A 68 -7.85 -17.54 -4.43
CA PRO A 68 -6.43 -17.59 -4.75
C PRO A 68 -5.56 -16.83 -3.74
N PHE A 69 -6.04 -15.68 -3.26
CA PHE A 69 -5.35 -14.89 -2.25
C PHE A 69 -5.17 -15.71 -0.96
N TYR A 70 -6.26 -16.28 -0.42
CA TYR A 70 -6.21 -17.07 0.80
C TYR A 70 -5.37 -18.33 0.66
N SER A 71 -5.43 -19.02 -0.49
CA SER A 71 -4.58 -20.19 -0.75
C SER A 71 -3.10 -19.83 -0.69
N MET A 72 -2.69 -18.72 -1.34
CA MET A 72 -1.30 -18.26 -1.28
C MET A 72 -0.89 -17.77 0.12
N SER A 73 -1.82 -17.14 0.86
CA SER A 73 -1.58 -16.69 2.22
C SER A 73 -1.39 -17.86 3.19
N ILE A 74 -2.23 -18.89 3.12
CA ILE A 74 -2.09 -20.11 3.92
C ILE A 74 -0.76 -20.79 3.59
N LEU A 75 -0.42 -20.90 2.31
CA LEU A 75 0.87 -21.46 1.87
C LEU A 75 2.05 -20.70 2.49
N LEU A 76 2.01 -19.36 2.46
CA LEU A 76 3.05 -18.52 3.05
C LEU A 76 3.12 -18.68 4.58
N VAL A 77 1.98 -18.74 5.28
CA VAL A 77 1.93 -18.94 6.74
C VAL A 77 2.52 -20.30 7.11
N SER A 78 2.03 -21.37 6.48
CA SER A 78 2.55 -22.74 6.71
C SER A 78 4.05 -22.81 6.46
N TRP A 79 4.52 -22.18 5.38
CA TRP A 79 5.93 -22.11 5.06
C TRP A 79 6.77 -21.36 6.09
N THR A 80 6.26 -20.23 6.57
CA THR A 80 6.92 -19.40 7.57
C THR A 80 7.03 -20.17 8.88
N SER A 81 5.94 -20.79 9.34
CA SER A 81 5.92 -21.62 10.54
C SER A 81 6.88 -22.80 10.43
N PHE A 82 6.93 -23.47 9.28
CA PHE A 82 7.82 -24.59 9.07
C PHE A 82 9.30 -24.19 8.99
N SER A 83 9.60 -23.05 8.35
CA SER A 83 10.94 -22.45 8.32
C SER A 83 11.40 -22.08 9.73
N PHE A 84 10.52 -21.48 10.53
CA PHE A 84 10.78 -21.13 11.92
C PHE A 84 11.05 -22.39 12.77
N TYR A 85 10.19 -23.40 12.67
CA TYR A 85 10.40 -24.68 13.35
C TYR A 85 11.75 -25.31 13.00
N THR A 86 12.11 -25.32 11.71
CA THR A 86 13.39 -25.88 11.23
C THR A 86 14.56 -25.09 11.79
N LEU A 87 14.49 -23.76 11.77
CA LEU A 87 15.49 -22.87 12.33
C LEU A 87 15.65 -23.10 13.84
N THR A 88 14.56 -23.12 14.60
CA THR A 88 14.57 -23.35 16.05
C THR A 88 15.13 -24.72 16.38
N ARG A 89 14.68 -25.77 15.69
CA ARG A 89 15.19 -27.13 15.87
C ARG A 89 16.68 -27.19 15.58
N TRP A 90 17.14 -26.49 14.55
CA TRP A 90 18.54 -26.43 14.18
C TRP A 90 19.38 -25.72 15.24
N ILE A 91 18.93 -24.57 15.75
CA ILE A 91 19.62 -23.79 16.79
C ILE A 91 19.71 -24.56 18.11
N LEU A 92 18.63 -25.24 18.50
CA LEU A 92 18.50 -25.91 19.80
C LEU A 92 19.16 -27.29 19.84
N PHE A 93 18.93 -28.14 18.83
CA PHE A 93 19.29 -29.56 18.90
C PHE A 93 20.54 -29.94 18.12
N LYS A 94 20.94 -29.15 17.11
CA LYS A 94 22.14 -29.48 16.35
C LYS A 94 23.35 -28.91 17.09
N LYS A 95 24.09 -29.77 17.81
CA LYS A 95 25.48 -29.49 18.19
C LYS A 95 26.20 -29.21 16.87
N MET A 96 26.47 -27.94 16.57
CA MET A 96 27.08 -27.50 15.32
C MET A 96 28.44 -28.19 15.19
N GLY A 97 28.50 -29.33 14.51
CA GLY A 97 29.75 -29.80 13.93
C GLY A 97 30.21 -28.70 12.98
N ALA A 98 31.46 -28.26 13.15
CA ALA A 98 31.97 -27.00 12.61
C ALA A 98 32.00 -26.90 11.07
N SER A 99 31.63 -27.94 10.31
CA SER A 99 31.91 -28.04 8.87
C SER A 99 30.72 -27.80 7.91
N ASP A 100 29.47 -28.02 8.32
CA ASP A 100 28.45 -28.35 7.29
C ASP A 100 27.42 -27.26 6.97
N VAL A 101 27.35 -26.18 7.75
CA VAL A 101 26.36 -25.12 7.49
C VAL A 101 27.05 -23.77 7.54
N SER A 102 27.09 -23.10 6.39
CA SER A 102 27.65 -21.75 6.31
C SER A 102 26.80 -20.82 7.17
N LEU A 103 27.47 -20.02 8.00
CA LEU A 103 26.87 -18.90 8.72
C LEU A 103 25.95 -18.06 7.83
N THR A 104 26.36 -17.84 6.59
CA THR A 104 25.60 -17.12 5.57
C THR A 104 24.20 -17.71 5.40
N ALA A 105 24.06 -19.04 5.34
CA ALA A 105 22.76 -19.70 5.26
C ALA A 105 21.90 -19.44 6.51
N GLY A 106 22.52 -19.42 7.70
CA GLY A 106 21.84 -19.10 8.96
C GLY A 106 21.31 -17.66 8.99
N VAL A 107 22.14 -16.68 8.63
CA VAL A 107 21.74 -15.26 8.55
C VAL A 107 20.66 -15.05 7.50
N LEU A 108 20.82 -15.63 6.31
CA LEU A 108 19.83 -15.57 5.23
C LEU A 108 18.49 -16.18 5.68
N LEU A 109 18.50 -17.31 6.40
CA LEU A 109 17.30 -17.95 6.90
C LEU A 109 16.58 -17.08 7.94
N VAL A 110 17.30 -16.40 8.83
CA VAL A 110 16.67 -15.47 9.79
C VAL A 110 16.08 -14.26 9.08
N LEU A 111 16.81 -13.62 8.18
CA LEU A 111 16.29 -12.48 7.41
C LEU A 111 15.06 -12.87 6.59
N TYR A 112 15.13 -14.04 5.95
CA TYR A 112 14.01 -14.61 5.20
C TYR A 112 12.78 -14.86 6.10
N SER A 113 12.99 -15.47 7.27
CA SER A 113 11.92 -15.71 8.25
C SER A 113 11.33 -14.39 8.75
N SER A 114 12.17 -13.37 8.95
CA SER A 114 11.76 -12.02 9.36
C SER A 114 10.83 -11.39 8.33
N MET A 115 11.25 -11.37 7.07
CA MET A 115 10.50 -10.80 5.94
C MET A 115 9.16 -11.51 5.73
N ASN A 116 9.15 -12.84 5.83
CA ASN A 116 7.93 -13.62 5.72
C ASN A 116 6.96 -13.33 6.88
N THR A 117 7.48 -13.20 8.11
CA THR A 117 6.64 -12.89 9.27
C THR A 117 6.02 -11.49 9.17
N ILE A 118 6.79 -10.49 8.71
CA ILE A 118 6.25 -9.16 8.41
C ILE A 118 5.14 -9.28 7.36
N SER A 119 5.37 -10.05 6.29
CA SER A 119 4.39 -10.21 5.21
C SER A 119 3.11 -10.90 5.66
N VAL A 120 3.22 -11.94 6.50
CA VAL A 120 2.06 -12.58 7.15
C VAL A 120 1.28 -11.58 8.01
N THR A 121 1.96 -10.76 8.82
CA THR A 121 1.30 -9.70 9.61
C THR A 121 0.57 -8.70 8.72
N MET A 122 1.17 -8.30 7.60
CA MET A 122 0.54 -7.39 6.64
C MET A 122 -0.66 -8.01 5.94
N ILE A 123 -0.60 -9.30 5.60
CA ILE A 123 -1.72 -10.05 5.04
C ILE A 123 -2.87 -10.13 6.05
N LEU A 124 -2.59 -10.54 7.29
CA LEU A 124 -3.61 -10.63 8.35
C LEU A 124 -4.27 -9.28 8.61
N THR A 125 -3.47 -8.22 8.67
CA THR A 125 -3.96 -6.84 8.78
C THR A 125 -4.88 -6.50 7.60
N ASN A 126 -4.43 -6.75 6.36
CA ASN A 126 -5.21 -6.44 5.17
C ASN A 126 -6.51 -7.25 5.10
N VAL A 127 -6.55 -8.47 5.65
CA VAL A 127 -7.75 -9.33 5.69
C VAL A 127 -8.71 -8.92 6.80
N TRP A 128 -8.20 -8.68 8.01
CA TRP A 128 -9.06 -8.37 9.16
C TRP A 128 -9.52 -6.93 9.21
N LYS A 129 -8.77 -6.00 8.61
CA LYS A 129 -9.04 -4.56 8.62
C LYS A 129 -9.31 -3.98 7.23
N THR A 130 -9.72 -4.81 6.26
CA THR A 130 -9.93 -4.37 4.87
C THR A 130 -10.94 -3.21 4.79
N GLU A 131 -12.03 -3.28 5.55
CA GLU A 131 -13.10 -2.28 5.52
C GLU A 131 -12.61 -0.95 6.09
N GLU A 132 -12.00 -0.97 7.27
CA GLU A 132 -11.42 0.20 7.92
C GLU A 132 -10.35 0.83 7.04
N ILE A 133 -9.45 0.03 6.45
CA ILE A 133 -8.42 0.51 5.52
C ILE A 133 -9.04 1.19 4.28
N CYS A 134 -10.06 0.59 3.67
CA CYS A 134 -10.76 1.20 2.52
C CYS A 134 -11.40 2.53 2.90
N LEU A 135 -12.03 2.59 4.08
CA LEU A 135 -12.69 3.79 4.59
C LEU A 135 -11.69 4.89 4.95
N LEU A 136 -10.57 4.56 5.60
CA LEU A 136 -9.46 5.48 5.87
C LEU A 136 -8.95 6.09 4.57
N TYR A 137 -8.73 5.28 3.54
CA TYR A 137 -8.27 5.75 2.24
C TYR A 137 -9.30 6.66 1.54
N ILE A 138 -10.58 6.26 1.51
CA ILE A 138 -11.64 7.07 0.86
C ILE A 138 -11.80 8.42 1.56
N ASN A 139 -11.87 8.42 2.90
CA ASN A 139 -12.07 9.64 3.66
C ASN A 139 -10.85 10.58 3.57
N SER A 140 -9.63 10.05 3.65
CA SER A 140 -8.42 10.87 3.50
C SER A 140 -8.32 11.52 2.11
N ARG A 141 -8.68 10.80 1.05
CA ARG A 141 -8.76 11.36 -0.32
C ARG A 141 -9.85 12.43 -0.45
N LEU A 142 -11.05 12.17 0.08
CA LEU A 142 -12.16 13.13 0.04
C LEU A 142 -11.80 14.43 0.78
N LEU A 143 -11.15 14.29 1.94
CA LEU A 143 -10.68 15.41 2.75
C LEU A 143 -9.60 16.21 2.01
N SER A 144 -8.60 15.53 1.45
CA SER A 144 -7.54 16.15 0.64
C SER A 144 -8.11 16.92 -0.56
N HIS A 145 -9.13 16.37 -1.24
CA HIS A 145 -9.80 17.03 -2.35
C HIS A 145 -10.57 18.29 -1.94
N LYS A 146 -11.39 18.21 -0.87
CA LYS A 146 -12.13 19.38 -0.34
C LYS A 146 -11.18 20.52 0.03
N VAL A 147 -10.06 20.17 0.65
CA VAL A 147 -9.02 21.09 1.07
C VAL A 147 -8.29 21.70 -0.14
N GLY A 148 -8.00 20.90 -1.18
CA GLY A 148 -7.36 21.37 -2.41
C GLY A 148 -8.18 22.40 -3.16
N ILE A 149 -9.51 22.20 -3.25
CA ILE A 149 -10.44 23.14 -3.89
C ILE A 149 -10.38 24.53 -3.22
N GLN A 150 -10.24 24.59 -1.90
CA GLN A 150 -10.17 25.88 -1.20
C GLN A 150 -8.90 26.70 -1.51
N ARG A 151 -7.81 26.07 -1.99
CA ARG A 151 -6.57 26.80 -2.36
C ARG A 151 -6.61 27.38 -3.77
N GLY A 152 -7.22 26.67 -4.72
CA GLY A 152 -7.43 27.16 -6.08
C GLY A 152 -8.77 27.88 -6.14
N LYS A 153 -8.80 29.19 -5.83
CA LYS A 153 -9.96 30.10 -5.96
C LYS A 153 -11.07 29.54 -6.88
N LEU A 154 -12.30 29.37 -6.39
CA LEU A 154 -13.56 29.60 -7.14
C LEU A 154 -14.82 29.55 -6.21
N PRO A 155 -16.02 29.94 -6.69
CA PRO A 155 -17.09 30.62 -5.95
C PRO A 155 -17.87 29.73 -4.98
N GLN A 156 -18.68 30.38 -4.13
CA GLN A 156 -19.62 29.77 -3.19
C GLN A 156 -20.47 28.68 -3.87
N ILE A 157 -20.24 27.41 -3.51
CA ILE A 157 -21.18 26.32 -3.76
C ILE A 157 -22.04 26.17 -2.51
N SER A 158 -23.35 26.27 -2.68
CA SER A 158 -24.35 26.52 -1.64
C SER A 158 -25.02 25.28 -1.03
N ASP A 159 -24.70 24.04 -1.44
CA ASP A 159 -25.46 22.88 -0.95
C ASP A 159 -24.70 21.92 0.00
N PRO A 160 -25.08 21.86 1.30
CA PRO A 160 -24.41 21.05 2.33
C PRO A 160 -24.98 19.62 2.51
N PHE A 161 -25.91 19.15 1.67
CA PHE A 161 -26.71 17.95 1.96
C PHE A 161 -26.06 16.58 1.67
N GLU A 162 -25.00 16.48 0.88
CA GLU A 162 -24.42 15.16 0.53
C GLU A 162 -23.63 14.47 1.65
N LEU A 163 -23.35 15.15 2.77
CA LEU A 163 -22.48 14.60 3.82
C LEU A 163 -23.24 13.79 4.89
N PHE A 164 -24.55 13.96 5.03
CA PHE A 164 -25.35 13.29 6.07
C PHE A 164 -25.59 11.79 5.79
N HIS A 165 -25.55 11.37 4.52
CA HIS A 165 -25.70 9.96 4.14
C HIS A 165 -24.55 9.06 4.64
N PHE A 166 -23.37 9.62 4.91
CA PHE A 166 -22.18 8.81 5.23
C PHE A 166 -22.12 8.36 6.69
N VAL A 167 -22.56 9.21 7.63
CA VAL A 167 -22.64 8.85 9.06
C VAL A 167 -23.82 7.93 9.34
N ALA A 168 -24.93 8.11 8.61
CA ALA A 168 -26.09 7.21 8.67
C ALA A 168 -25.76 5.80 8.15
N PHE A 169 -24.91 5.67 7.13
CA PHE A 169 -24.45 4.36 6.63
C PHE A 169 -23.68 3.57 7.70
N TYR A 170 -22.83 4.24 8.47
CA TYR A 170 -22.03 3.61 9.52
C TYR A 170 -22.89 3.15 10.71
N ARG A 171 -23.83 4.00 11.15
CA ARG A 171 -24.77 3.65 12.23
C ARG A 171 -25.77 2.57 11.78
N GLY A 172 -26.05 2.45 10.48
CA GLY A 172 -26.90 1.41 9.90
C GLY A 172 -26.25 0.03 9.88
N GLN A 173 -24.96 -0.07 9.49
CA GLN A 173 -24.28 -1.37 9.40
C GLN A 173 -24.05 -2.05 10.76
N GLU A 174 -23.83 -1.26 11.81
CA GLU A 174 -23.65 -1.77 13.17
C GLU A 174 -24.95 -2.38 13.73
N ASN A 175 -26.11 -1.85 13.34
CA ASN A 175 -27.41 -2.39 13.70
C ASN A 175 -27.78 -3.65 12.91
N THR A 176 -27.41 -3.75 11.63
CA THR A 176 -27.62 -4.97 10.85
C THR A 176 -26.73 -6.14 11.29
N ARG A 177 -25.55 -5.88 11.87
CA ARG A 177 -24.66 -6.94 12.38
C ARG A 177 -25.20 -7.61 13.65
N LYS A 178 -26.13 -6.98 14.36
CA LYS A 178 -26.82 -7.55 15.55
C LYS A 178 -28.13 -8.25 15.22
N SER A 179 -28.69 -8.06 14.03
CA SER A 179 -29.91 -8.74 13.59
C SER A 179 -29.54 -9.89 12.65
N GLY A 180 -29.16 -11.03 13.21
CA GLY A 180 -28.94 -12.28 12.49
C GLY A 180 -30.26 -12.87 11.97
N LYS A 181 -30.95 -12.16 11.07
CA LYS A 181 -32.07 -12.71 10.29
C LYS A 181 -31.65 -12.83 8.84
N THR A 182 -31.34 -14.06 8.45
CA THR A 182 -31.34 -14.55 7.07
C THR A 182 -32.72 -14.33 6.47
N GLY A 183 -32.86 -13.26 5.69
CA GLY A 183 -34.06 -12.93 4.94
C GLY A 183 -33.66 -12.44 3.56
N GLU A 184 -34.26 -13.05 2.56
CA GLU A 184 -34.04 -12.95 1.12
C GLU A 184 -33.75 -11.53 0.59
N ASP A 185 -32.83 -11.45 -0.38
CA ASP A 185 -32.44 -10.26 -1.12
C ASP A 185 -33.64 -9.66 -1.90
N PRO A 186 -34.12 -8.44 -1.58
CA PRO A 186 -35.00 -7.70 -2.47
C PRO A 186 -34.16 -6.65 -3.19
N TYR A 187 -33.29 -7.06 -4.13
CA TYR A 187 -32.69 -6.11 -5.06
C TYR A 187 -33.70 -5.81 -6.18
N ASN A 188 -34.76 -5.10 -5.79
CA ASN A 188 -35.76 -4.59 -6.71
C ASN A 188 -35.22 -3.32 -7.40
N ASP A 189 -35.23 -3.38 -8.72
CA ASP A 189 -34.66 -2.47 -9.71
C ASP A 189 -35.44 -1.14 -9.72
N ARG A 190 -35.19 -0.30 -8.69
CA ARG A 190 -35.78 1.03 -8.61
C ARG A 190 -34.98 1.96 -9.53
N LYS A 191 -35.54 2.22 -10.73
CA LYS A 191 -35.12 3.23 -11.72
C LYS A 191 -34.67 4.52 -11.03
N VAL A 192 -33.36 4.63 -10.80
CA VAL A 192 -32.72 5.89 -10.42
C VAL A 192 -32.82 6.79 -11.63
N GLY A 193 -33.55 7.89 -11.47
CA GLY A 193 -33.70 8.93 -12.49
C GLY A 193 -32.36 9.30 -13.10
N LYS A 194 -32.37 9.60 -14.40
CA LYS A 194 -31.23 10.07 -15.20
C LYS A 194 -30.57 11.26 -14.49
N ILE A 195 -29.59 10.97 -13.63
CA ILE A 195 -28.63 11.96 -13.17
C ILE A 195 -27.84 12.32 -14.41
N THR A 196 -28.07 13.54 -14.85
CA THR A 196 -27.42 14.22 -15.95
C THR A 196 -25.93 13.89 -15.92
N LYS A 197 -25.46 13.40 -17.06
CA LYS A 197 -24.10 13.03 -17.43
C LYS A 197 -23.08 14.03 -16.90
N PHE A 198 -22.70 13.89 -15.63
CA PHE A 198 -21.60 14.62 -15.02
C PHE A 198 -20.36 14.13 -15.75
N ARG A 199 -19.86 14.94 -16.69
CA ARG A 199 -18.55 14.79 -17.33
C ARG A 199 -17.51 14.80 -16.22
N LEU A 200 -17.28 13.64 -15.62
CA LEU A 200 -16.38 13.46 -14.49
C LEU A 200 -14.95 13.38 -15.04
N PHE A 201 -14.18 14.40 -14.65
CA PHE A 201 -12.79 14.29 -14.20
C PHE A 201 -11.73 13.93 -15.27
N ASN A 202 -11.38 14.95 -16.06
CA ASN A 202 -10.03 15.09 -16.60
C ASN A 202 -9.45 16.50 -16.41
N LEU A 203 -10.04 17.34 -15.55
CA LEU A 203 -9.56 18.70 -15.32
C LEU A 203 -9.18 18.92 -13.85
N PHE A 204 -8.10 19.68 -13.67
CA PHE A 204 -7.49 20.12 -12.42
C PHE A 204 -6.36 19.26 -11.84
N THR A 205 -5.42 18.86 -12.69
CA THR A 205 -4.01 19.05 -12.33
C THR A 205 -3.73 20.56 -12.38
N VAL A 206 -3.77 21.23 -11.23
CA VAL A 206 -3.19 22.56 -11.09
C VAL A 206 -1.74 22.47 -11.59
N ASN A 207 -1.39 23.25 -12.63
CA ASN A 207 -0.03 23.38 -13.15
C ASN A 207 0.88 24.02 -12.08
N ARG A 208 1.20 23.28 -11.01
CA ARG A 208 2.41 23.55 -10.25
C ARG A 208 3.60 23.23 -11.15
N PRO A 209 4.70 24.01 -11.09
CA PRO A 209 5.95 23.62 -11.74
C PRO A 209 6.24 22.17 -11.38
N ARG A 210 6.58 21.37 -12.40
CA ARG A 210 6.76 19.90 -12.32
C ARG A 210 8.00 19.56 -11.50
N ASN A 211 7.99 19.91 -10.22
CA ASN A 211 8.95 19.38 -9.28
C ASN A 211 8.63 17.90 -9.15
N LEU A 212 9.59 17.07 -9.58
CA LEU A 212 9.55 15.63 -9.37
C LEU A 212 9.26 15.38 -7.90
N ASP A 213 8.15 14.70 -7.60
CA ASP A 213 7.85 14.28 -6.23
C ASP A 213 8.80 13.12 -5.90
N PRO A 214 9.83 13.33 -5.05
CA PRO A 214 10.86 12.32 -4.82
C PRO A 214 10.26 11.04 -4.23
N LEU A 215 9.21 11.17 -3.41
CA LEU A 215 8.50 10.03 -2.85
C LEU A 215 7.73 9.28 -3.94
N GLY A 216 7.05 10.01 -4.82
CA GLY A 216 6.36 9.39 -5.94
C GLY A 216 7.30 8.67 -6.90
N LEU A 217 8.49 9.22 -7.16
CA LEU A 217 9.54 8.55 -7.94
C LEU A 217 10.04 7.28 -7.24
N PHE A 218 10.34 7.37 -5.93
CA PHE A 218 10.75 6.23 -5.12
C PHE A 218 9.71 5.09 -5.17
N LEU A 219 8.42 5.42 -5.00
CA LEU A 219 7.33 4.44 -5.06
C LEU A 219 7.15 3.79 -6.44
N HIS A 220 7.59 4.43 -7.52
CA HIS A 220 7.63 3.80 -8.84
C HIS A 220 8.83 2.86 -9.00
N LEU A 221 9.99 3.27 -8.49
CA LEU A 221 11.24 2.50 -8.60
C LEU A 221 11.18 1.17 -7.85
N ILE A 222 10.35 1.08 -6.80
CA ILE A 222 10.15 -0.16 -6.03
C ILE A 222 9.19 -1.17 -6.67
N ILE A 223 8.48 -0.81 -7.76
CA ILE A 223 7.54 -1.75 -8.42
C ILE A 223 8.29 -2.87 -9.17
N PRO A 224 9.30 -2.61 -10.02
CA PRO A 224 10.02 -3.68 -10.73
C PRO A 224 10.68 -4.74 -9.81
N PRO A 225 11.30 -4.37 -8.67
CA PRO A 225 11.81 -5.34 -7.70
C PRO A 225 10.80 -6.40 -7.24
N VAL A 226 9.50 -6.12 -7.23
CA VAL A 226 8.47 -7.11 -6.85
C VAL A 226 8.44 -8.32 -7.77
N LEU A 227 8.78 -8.15 -9.05
CA LEU A 227 8.92 -9.26 -10.00
C LEU A 227 10.32 -9.84 -9.99
N LEU A 228 11.34 -8.98 -9.88
CA LEU A 228 12.72 -9.41 -9.99
C LEU A 228 13.15 -10.27 -8.79
N ILE A 229 12.76 -9.88 -7.57
CA ILE A 229 13.18 -10.57 -6.34
C ILE A 229 12.71 -12.05 -6.33
N PRO A 230 11.43 -12.39 -6.59
CA PRO A 230 11.00 -13.78 -6.64
C PRO A 230 11.73 -14.60 -7.71
N VAL A 231 11.99 -14.02 -8.89
CA VAL A 231 12.72 -14.70 -9.97
C VAL A 231 14.16 -15.00 -9.54
N VAL A 232 14.90 -13.99 -9.08
CA VAL A 232 16.30 -14.14 -8.65
C VAL A 232 16.39 -15.15 -7.51
N ALA A 233 15.49 -15.05 -6.51
CA ALA A 233 15.50 -15.95 -5.38
C ALA A 233 15.14 -17.40 -5.75
N ALA A 234 14.22 -17.60 -6.70
CA ALA A 234 13.88 -18.92 -7.21
C ALA A 234 15.02 -19.57 -8.03
N LEU A 235 15.98 -18.78 -8.53
CA LEU A 235 17.18 -19.26 -9.22
C LEU A 235 18.35 -19.57 -8.27
N ILE A 236 18.33 -19.11 -7.01
CA ILE A 236 19.38 -19.43 -6.02
C ILE A 236 19.63 -20.94 -5.87
N PRO A 237 18.60 -21.82 -5.80
CA PRO A 237 18.81 -23.26 -5.69
C PRO A 237 19.55 -23.85 -6.89
N LEU A 238 19.44 -23.23 -8.08
CA LEU A 238 20.18 -23.63 -9.28
C LEU A 238 21.66 -23.21 -9.20
N LEU A 239 21.90 -22.01 -8.67
CA LEU A 239 23.24 -21.42 -8.62
C LEU A 239 24.08 -21.94 -7.45
N HIS A 240 23.45 -22.36 -6.34
CA HIS A 240 24.14 -22.80 -5.12
C HIS A 240 23.42 -23.98 -4.45
N ASN A 241 23.90 -25.19 -4.74
CA ASN A 241 23.30 -26.45 -4.25
C ASN A 241 23.38 -26.70 -2.73
N GLY A 242 23.97 -25.80 -1.93
CA GLY A 242 24.13 -25.97 -0.48
C GLY A 242 23.66 -24.81 0.40
N VAL A 243 23.27 -23.67 -0.19
CA VAL A 243 22.92 -22.45 0.58
C VAL A 243 21.41 -22.28 0.69
N ASP A 244 20.64 -22.93 -0.18
CA ASP A 244 19.19 -22.78 -0.17
C ASP A 244 18.55 -23.49 1.05
N PRO A 245 17.89 -22.74 1.95
CA PRO A 245 17.23 -23.32 3.12
C PRO A 245 16.13 -24.31 2.75
N SER A 246 15.52 -24.21 1.56
CA SER A 246 14.51 -25.18 1.13
C SER A 246 15.07 -26.59 0.96
N HIS A 247 16.38 -26.75 0.77
CA HIS A 247 17.01 -28.08 0.69
C HIS A 247 16.74 -28.93 1.93
N PHE A 248 16.78 -28.32 3.12
CA PHE A 248 16.53 -29.04 4.38
C PHE A 248 15.12 -29.60 4.48
N LEU A 249 14.17 -28.95 3.81
CA LEU A 249 12.75 -29.28 3.88
C LEU A 249 12.41 -30.46 2.99
N PHE A 250 13.01 -30.51 1.80
CA PHE A 250 12.76 -31.56 0.83
C PHE A 250 13.72 -32.75 0.96
N ARG A 251 14.73 -32.68 1.84
CA ARG A 251 15.71 -33.77 2.03
C ARG A 251 15.06 -35.10 2.41
N ASN A 252 13.97 -35.08 3.18
CA ASN A 252 13.31 -36.29 3.66
C ASN A 252 12.20 -36.79 2.73
N VAL A 253 11.92 -36.08 1.63
CA VAL A 253 10.88 -36.46 0.67
C VAL A 253 11.50 -37.36 -0.40
N THR A 254 11.54 -38.67 -0.14
CA THR A 254 12.08 -39.67 -1.07
C THR A 254 11.08 -40.11 -2.14
N PHE A 255 9.81 -39.72 -2.01
CA PHE A 255 8.73 -40.17 -2.90
C PHE A 255 8.87 -39.66 -4.35
N PHE A 256 9.46 -38.48 -4.56
CA PHE A 256 9.55 -37.86 -5.89
C PHE A 256 10.95 -38.01 -6.50
N PRO A 257 11.06 -38.11 -7.85
CA PRO A 257 12.33 -37.99 -8.54
C PRO A 257 13.02 -36.67 -8.21
N LYS A 258 14.36 -36.67 -8.11
CA LYS A 258 15.16 -35.48 -7.74
C LYS A 258 14.83 -34.24 -8.58
N PHE A 259 14.58 -34.42 -9.88
CA PHE A 259 14.19 -33.35 -10.79
C PHE A 259 12.83 -32.73 -10.44
N VAL A 260 11.84 -33.56 -10.12
CA VAL A 260 10.50 -33.09 -9.71
C VAL A 260 10.59 -32.34 -8.39
N THR A 261 11.32 -32.88 -7.40
CA THR A 261 11.56 -32.20 -6.12
C THR A 261 12.21 -30.84 -6.32
N PHE A 262 13.18 -30.73 -7.24
CA PHE A 262 13.81 -29.47 -7.60
C PHE A 262 12.82 -28.47 -8.24
N LEU A 263 12.00 -28.92 -9.19
CA LEU A 263 11.00 -28.06 -9.85
C LEU A 263 9.94 -27.56 -8.84
N VAL A 264 9.45 -28.45 -7.98
CA VAL A 264 8.50 -28.11 -6.91
C VAL A 264 9.10 -27.05 -5.98
N ARG A 265 10.39 -27.18 -5.61
CA ARG A 265 11.10 -26.17 -4.81
C ARG A 265 11.14 -24.81 -5.49
N LEU A 266 11.50 -24.76 -6.77
CA LEU A 266 11.60 -23.51 -7.54
C LEU A 266 10.25 -22.79 -7.62
N VAL A 267 9.17 -23.53 -7.96
CA VAL A 267 7.82 -22.98 -8.02
C VAL A 267 7.36 -22.51 -6.65
N PHE A 268 7.62 -23.28 -5.60
CA PHE A 268 7.23 -22.94 -4.24
C PHE A 268 7.90 -21.65 -3.74
N ILE A 269 9.23 -21.54 -3.91
CA ILE A 269 10.00 -20.34 -3.56
C ILE A 269 9.47 -19.13 -4.33
N PHE A 270 9.27 -19.28 -5.64
CA PHE A 270 8.75 -18.21 -6.49
C PHE A 270 7.38 -17.72 -6.01
N VAL A 271 6.42 -18.63 -5.81
CA VAL A 271 5.04 -18.29 -5.44
C VAL A 271 4.98 -17.62 -4.07
N THR A 272 5.66 -18.17 -3.06
CA THR A 272 5.67 -17.60 -1.71
C THR A 272 6.31 -16.22 -1.67
N LEU A 273 7.44 -16.04 -2.36
CA LEU A 273 8.10 -14.73 -2.45
C LEU A 273 7.30 -13.72 -3.26
N LEU A 274 6.67 -14.13 -4.36
CA LEU A 274 5.80 -13.25 -5.14
C LEU A 274 4.60 -12.78 -4.30
N HIS A 275 3.96 -13.70 -3.55
CA HIS A 275 2.85 -13.33 -2.68
C HIS A 275 3.28 -12.40 -1.54
N SER A 276 4.42 -12.70 -0.93
CA SER A 276 5.05 -11.91 0.14
C SER A 276 5.37 -10.48 -0.33
N THR A 277 6.08 -10.34 -1.45
CA THR A 277 6.48 -9.04 -2.02
C THR A 277 5.29 -8.20 -2.50
N ILE A 278 4.27 -8.80 -3.13
CA ILE A 278 3.04 -8.10 -3.52
C ILE A 278 2.30 -7.60 -2.28
N SER A 279 2.16 -8.44 -1.25
CA SER A 279 1.45 -8.06 -0.02
C SER A 279 2.18 -6.93 0.71
N LEU A 280 3.50 -7.02 0.84
CA LEU A 280 4.33 -6.00 1.48
C LEU A 280 4.26 -4.67 0.71
N LEU A 281 4.50 -4.69 -0.60
CA LEU A 281 4.50 -3.47 -1.40
C LEU A 281 3.09 -2.84 -1.46
N GLY A 282 2.05 -3.67 -1.57
CA GLY A 282 0.66 -3.19 -1.59
C GLY A 282 0.31 -2.43 -0.31
N THR A 283 0.66 -2.98 0.86
CA THR A 283 0.45 -2.28 2.13
C THR A 283 1.29 -1.01 2.23
N LEU A 284 2.56 -1.06 1.83
CA LEU A 284 3.45 0.11 1.86
C LEU A 284 2.93 1.25 0.99
N LEU A 285 2.52 0.98 -0.26
CA LEU A 285 1.97 1.97 -1.17
C LEU A 285 0.68 2.58 -0.64
N LEU A 286 -0.18 1.76 -0.04
CA LEU A 286 -1.43 2.21 0.54
C LEU A 286 -1.19 3.11 1.76
N ALA A 287 -0.29 2.71 2.65
CA ALA A 287 0.12 3.48 3.81
C ALA A 287 0.76 4.82 3.42
N ALA A 288 1.68 4.83 2.44
CA ALA A 288 2.32 6.04 1.96
C ALA A 288 1.30 7.03 1.38
N ASN A 289 0.36 6.56 0.56
CA ASN A 289 -0.71 7.40 0.00
C ASN A 289 -1.65 7.96 1.07
N TRP A 290 -1.97 7.14 2.06
CA TRP A 290 -2.79 7.54 3.20
C TRP A 290 -2.08 8.62 4.03
N LEU A 291 -0.81 8.39 4.41
CA LEU A 291 0.01 9.34 5.18
C LEU A 291 0.16 10.68 4.47
N LEU A 292 0.38 10.66 3.15
CA LEU A 292 0.46 11.90 2.35
C LEU A 292 -0.85 12.66 2.29
N SER A 293 -1.97 11.95 2.16
CA SER A 293 -3.29 12.55 2.17
C SER A 293 -3.57 13.21 3.53
N PHE A 294 -3.20 12.53 4.61
CA PHE A 294 -3.33 13.03 5.97
C PHE A 294 -2.43 14.26 6.22
N LYS A 295 -1.14 14.18 5.88
CA LYS A 295 -0.19 15.29 5.98
C LYS A 295 -0.68 16.51 5.19
N SER A 296 -1.15 16.30 3.96
CA SER A 296 -1.68 17.37 3.11
C SER A 296 -2.89 18.06 3.75
N CYS A 297 -3.77 17.28 4.38
CA CYS A 297 -4.90 17.82 5.12
C CYS A 297 -4.44 18.64 6.33
N LEU A 298 -3.59 18.09 7.19
CA LEU A 298 -3.06 18.76 8.37
C LEU A 298 -2.38 20.09 8.03
N THR A 299 -1.46 20.07 7.06
CA THR A 299 -0.77 21.29 6.61
C THR A 299 -1.76 22.34 6.13
N SER A 300 -2.83 21.94 5.44
CA SER A 300 -3.81 22.91 4.98
C SER A 300 -4.72 23.45 6.08
N LEU A 301 -5.11 22.63 7.04
CA LEU A 301 -5.85 23.08 8.21
C LEU A 301 -5.02 24.07 9.03
N PHE A 302 -3.73 23.80 9.20
CA PHE A 302 -2.80 24.70 9.88
C PHE A 302 -2.72 26.07 9.17
N LEU A 303 -2.49 26.06 7.85
CA LEU A 303 -2.44 27.29 7.06
C LEU A 303 -3.77 28.05 7.05
N GLN A 304 -4.91 27.35 7.08
CA GLN A 304 -6.22 27.96 7.12
C GLN A 304 -6.54 28.56 8.49
N SER A 305 -6.15 27.88 9.57
CA SER A 305 -6.25 28.39 10.94
C SER A 305 -5.50 29.72 11.09
N GLN A 306 -4.26 29.77 10.61
CA GLN A 306 -3.42 30.97 10.64
C GLN A 306 -4.08 32.15 9.90
N LYS A 307 -4.67 31.90 8.71
CA LYS A 307 -5.40 32.94 7.96
C LYS A 307 -6.68 33.40 8.66
N THR A 308 -7.34 32.51 9.41
CA THR A 308 -8.61 32.82 10.07
C THR A 308 -8.40 33.73 11.29
N LEU A 309 -7.29 33.56 12.01
CA LEU A 309 -6.88 34.45 13.11
C LEU A 309 -6.74 35.92 12.67
N LEU A 310 -6.25 36.16 11.45
CA LEU A 310 -6.01 37.50 10.89
C LEU A 310 -7.26 38.21 10.35
N SER A 311 -8.38 37.51 10.16
CA SER A 311 -9.60 38.12 9.61
C SER A 311 -10.24 39.09 10.61
N LYS A 312 -10.70 40.28 10.21
CA LYS A 312 -11.36 41.25 11.11
C LYS A 312 -12.88 41.01 11.29
N ASN A 313 -13.56 40.40 10.32
CA ASN A 313 -15.03 40.22 10.35
C ASN A 313 -15.50 39.07 11.25
N ILE A 314 -16.23 39.39 12.32
CA ILE A 314 -16.75 38.44 13.34
C ILE A 314 -17.73 37.41 12.75
N PHE A 315 -18.64 37.84 11.88
CA PHE A 315 -19.64 36.92 11.29
C PHE A 315 -19.00 35.87 10.37
N GLN A 316 -18.04 36.29 9.53
CA GLN A 316 -17.26 35.36 8.71
C GLN A 316 -16.42 34.42 9.57
N LYS A 317 -15.94 34.84 10.74
CA LYS A 317 -15.26 33.95 11.69
C LYS A 317 -16.19 32.84 12.17
N ARG A 318 -17.44 33.14 12.56
CA ARG A 318 -18.39 32.11 13.03
C ARG A 318 -18.72 31.06 11.96
N LEU A 319 -19.03 31.49 10.73
CA LEU A 319 -19.34 30.55 9.64
C LEU A 319 -18.13 29.68 9.27
N LYS A 320 -16.93 30.29 9.17
CA LYS A 320 -15.69 29.54 8.94
C LYS A 320 -15.43 28.57 10.09
N PHE A 321 -15.61 29.00 11.33
CA PHE A 321 -15.42 28.15 12.51
C PHE A 321 -16.29 26.89 12.47
N GLN A 322 -17.57 27.00 12.10
CA GLN A 322 -18.43 25.82 11.95
C GLN A 322 -17.94 24.84 10.87
N GLN A 323 -17.45 25.35 9.73
CA GLN A 323 -16.84 24.50 8.69
C GLN A 323 -15.55 23.82 9.18
N HIS A 324 -14.74 24.52 9.98
CA HIS A 324 -13.53 23.97 10.58
C HIS A 324 -13.89 22.89 11.61
N LEU A 325 -14.88 23.11 12.47
CA LEU A 325 -15.34 22.10 13.43
C LEU A 325 -15.81 20.81 12.75
N LYS A 326 -16.56 20.92 11.64
CA LYS A 326 -16.97 19.73 10.86
C LYS A 326 -15.75 18.97 10.32
N THR A 327 -14.77 19.68 9.77
CA THR A 327 -13.56 19.08 9.20
C THR A 327 -12.68 18.47 10.30
N TYR A 328 -12.58 19.15 11.44
CA TYR A 328 -11.88 18.68 12.63
C TYR A 328 -12.50 17.38 13.16
N ARG A 329 -13.83 17.32 13.29
CA ARG A 329 -14.53 16.09 13.71
C ARG A 329 -14.32 14.93 12.74
N GLN A 330 -14.26 15.20 11.43
CA GLN A 330 -13.91 14.16 10.44
C GLN A 330 -12.47 13.67 10.62
N LEU A 331 -11.54 14.58 10.88
CA LEU A 331 -10.14 14.25 11.14
C LEU A 331 -9.98 13.48 12.44
N GLU A 332 -10.75 13.81 13.47
CA GLU A 332 -10.80 13.09 14.74
C GLU A 332 -11.26 11.65 14.53
N ILE A 333 -12.39 11.44 13.84
CA ILE A 333 -12.87 10.09 13.48
C ILE A 333 -11.80 9.33 12.68
N LEU A 334 -11.19 9.99 11.68
CA LEU A 334 -10.14 9.38 10.87
C LEU A 334 -8.93 9.01 11.75
N SER A 335 -8.53 9.87 12.68
CA SER A 335 -7.45 9.65 13.64
C SER A 335 -7.76 8.48 14.57
N THR A 336 -8.99 8.39 15.11
CA THR A 336 -9.43 7.27 15.95
C THR A 336 -9.35 5.94 15.20
N ILE A 337 -9.88 5.87 13.97
CA ILE A 337 -9.83 4.65 13.16
C ILE A 337 -8.38 4.32 12.79
N SER A 338 -7.58 5.33 12.46
CA SER A 338 -6.17 5.15 12.14
C SER A 338 -5.39 4.61 13.32
N ASN A 339 -5.63 5.14 14.52
CA ASN A 339 -5.02 4.68 15.76
C ASN A 339 -5.43 3.23 16.05
N GLN A 340 -6.69 2.85 15.82
CA GLN A 340 -7.10 1.45 15.95
C GLN A 340 -6.33 0.55 14.98
N VAL A 341 -6.20 0.92 13.70
CA VAL A 341 -5.45 0.13 12.71
C VAL A 341 -3.95 0.07 13.06
N ILE A 342 -3.34 1.21 13.40
CA ILE A 342 -1.93 1.29 13.81
C ILE A 342 -1.69 0.50 15.08
N TYR A 343 -2.60 0.53 16.06
CA TYR A 343 -2.47 -0.19 17.32
C TYR A 343 -2.43 -1.71 17.12
N TYR A 344 -2.98 -2.25 16.03
CA TYR A 344 -2.79 -3.66 15.69
C TYR A 344 -1.48 -3.90 14.91
N ILE A 345 -1.19 -3.08 13.91
CA ILE A 345 -0.02 -3.27 13.04
C ILE A 345 1.29 -3.07 13.80
N LEU A 346 1.35 -2.02 14.62
CA LEU A 346 2.59 -1.57 15.24
C LEU A 346 3.11 -2.58 16.27
N PRO A 347 2.35 -3.02 17.28
CA PRO A 347 2.87 -3.98 18.26
C PRO A 347 3.24 -5.31 17.60
N THR A 348 2.43 -5.81 16.66
CA THR A 348 2.74 -7.06 15.97
C THR A 348 3.99 -6.92 15.10
N GLY A 349 4.11 -5.85 14.30
CA GLY A 349 5.30 -5.58 13.51
C GLY A 349 6.56 -5.41 14.36
N MET A 350 6.44 -4.68 15.48
CA MET A 350 7.53 -4.47 16.44
C MET A 350 7.95 -5.75 17.13
N PHE A 351 7.00 -6.58 17.54
CA PHE A 351 7.29 -7.87 18.15
C PHE A 351 8.07 -8.78 17.20
N VAL A 352 7.67 -8.81 15.93
CA VAL A 352 8.39 -9.57 14.89
C VAL A 352 9.81 -9.05 14.73
N VAL A 353 9.97 -7.74 14.58
CA VAL A 353 11.29 -7.09 14.47
C VAL A 353 12.17 -7.42 15.68
N PHE A 354 11.60 -7.39 16.89
CA PHE A 354 12.29 -7.73 18.12
C PHE A 354 12.76 -9.19 18.14
N VAL A 355 11.88 -10.14 17.85
CA VAL A 355 12.23 -11.58 17.78
C VAL A 355 13.35 -11.81 16.76
N CYS A 356 13.30 -11.13 15.62
CA CYS A 356 14.31 -11.23 14.57
C CYS A 356 15.66 -10.68 15.04
N ALA A 357 15.67 -9.52 15.70
CA ALA A 357 16.87 -8.92 16.27
C ALA A 357 17.49 -9.81 17.36
N VAL A 358 16.68 -10.36 18.27
CA VAL A 358 17.14 -11.29 19.30
C VAL A 358 17.74 -12.54 18.66
N THR A 359 17.05 -13.13 17.68
CA THR A 359 17.54 -14.33 16.98
C THR A 359 18.86 -14.07 16.24
N LEU A 360 18.99 -12.93 15.55
CA LEU A 360 20.23 -12.51 14.90
C LEU A 360 21.36 -12.31 15.91
N THR A 361 21.11 -11.62 17.01
CA THR A 361 22.10 -11.41 18.08
C THR A 361 22.56 -12.73 18.69
N CYS A 362 21.62 -13.64 18.99
CA CYS A 362 21.96 -14.98 19.50
C CYS A 362 22.82 -15.76 18.50
N LEU A 363 22.53 -15.68 17.20
CA LEU A 363 23.36 -16.30 16.16
C LEU A 363 24.76 -15.67 16.11
N VAL A 364 24.85 -14.34 16.17
CA VAL A 364 26.13 -13.62 16.18
C VAL A 364 26.98 -14.03 17.36
N ILE A 365 26.42 -14.05 18.58
CA ILE A 365 27.15 -14.44 19.80
C ILE A 365 27.62 -15.89 19.70
N LYS A 366 26.73 -16.82 19.32
CA LYS A 366 27.05 -18.25 19.27
C LYS A 366 28.10 -18.59 18.21
N LEU A 367 28.23 -17.76 17.18
CA LEU A 367 29.14 -18.00 16.06
C LEU A 367 30.34 -17.05 16.05
N ASN A 368 30.57 -16.23 17.10
CA ASN A 368 31.58 -15.16 17.10
C ASN A 368 32.99 -15.63 16.68
N ASN A 369 33.37 -16.86 17.04
CA ASN A 369 34.69 -17.42 16.70
C ASN A 369 34.78 -18.00 15.28
N ALA A 370 33.66 -18.11 14.56
CA ALA A 370 33.56 -18.63 13.20
C ALA A 370 33.08 -17.57 12.19
N ILE A 371 32.71 -16.37 12.64
CA ILE A 371 32.12 -15.34 11.80
C ILE A 371 33.19 -14.43 11.17
N PRO A 372 33.16 -14.22 9.84
CA PRO A 372 33.88 -13.11 9.22
C PRO A 372 33.32 -11.77 9.71
N ILE A 373 34.18 -10.84 10.15
CA ILE A 373 33.82 -9.51 10.66
C ILE A 373 32.81 -8.77 9.78
N ALA A 374 32.91 -8.92 8.44
CA ALA A 374 31.98 -8.34 7.49
C ALA A 374 30.52 -8.76 7.72
N THR A 375 30.27 -10.02 8.07
CA THR A 375 28.91 -10.52 8.31
C THR A 375 28.34 -9.97 9.61
N THR A 376 29.18 -9.82 10.64
CA THR A 376 28.82 -9.17 11.91
C THR A 376 28.45 -7.71 11.71
N VAL A 377 29.20 -6.98 10.88
CA VAL A 377 28.89 -5.59 10.52
C VAL A 377 27.56 -5.49 9.78
N VAL A 378 27.30 -6.37 8.81
CA VAL A 378 26.01 -6.41 8.08
C VAL A 378 24.86 -6.71 9.05
N ALA A 379 24.99 -7.73 9.91
CA ALA A 379 23.97 -8.06 10.90
C ALA A 379 23.71 -6.90 11.87
N ALA A 380 24.76 -6.26 12.39
CA ALA A 380 24.65 -5.09 13.25
C ALA A 380 23.94 -3.93 12.54
N SER A 381 24.29 -3.65 11.28
CA SER A 381 23.64 -2.60 10.48
C SER A 381 22.15 -2.89 10.26
N LEU A 382 21.77 -4.15 10.01
CA LEU A 382 20.38 -4.56 9.86
C LEU A 382 19.61 -4.42 11.16
N ILE A 383 20.20 -4.81 12.31
CA ILE A 383 19.61 -4.61 13.63
C ILE A 383 19.38 -3.12 13.89
N SER A 384 20.38 -2.26 13.62
CA SER A 384 20.25 -0.81 13.79
C SER A 384 19.15 -0.21 12.91
N VAL A 385 19.03 -0.65 11.65
CA VAL A 385 17.95 -0.21 10.75
C VAL A 385 16.59 -0.68 11.24
N MET A 386 16.48 -1.93 11.68
CA MET A 386 15.25 -2.51 12.21
C MET A 386 14.77 -1.80 13.49
N TRP A 387 15.69 -1.34 14.34
CA TRP A 387 15.38 -0.55 15.55
C TRP A 387 15.12 0.93 15.25
N GLY A 388 15.88 1.51 14.32
CA GLY A 388 15.77 2.93 13.98
C GLY A 388 14.46 3.26 13.27
N ILE A 389 14.03 2.43 12.32
CA ILE A 389 12.82 2.69 11.50
C ILE A 389 11.58 2.94 12.38
N PRO A 390 11.23 2.08 13.35
CA PRO A 390 10.08 2.33 14.22
C PRO A 390 10.21 3.59 15.06
N HIS A 391 11.41 3.85 15.60
CA HIS A 391 11.66 5.03 16.44
C HIS A 391 11.55 6.33 15.65
N TYR A 392 11.93 6.35 14.37
CA TYR A 392 11.78 7.52 13.50
C TYR A 392 10.37 7.69 12.94
N ILE A 393 9.67 6.59 12.64
CA ILE A 393 8.30 6.64 12.10
C ILE A 393 7.29 7.03 13.18
N PHE A 394 7.51 6.58 14.42
CA PHE A 394 6.66 6.88 15.56
C PHE A 394 7.48 7.61 16.62
N PRO A 395 7.70 8.92 16.47
CA PRO A 395 8.14 9.73 17.60
C PRO A 395 6.99 9.72 18.62
N LEU A 396 7.06 8.78 19.57
CA LEU A 396 6.20 8.73 20.75
C LEU A 396 6.48 9.93 21.65
#